data_AF-A0A2I2DX13-F1
#
_entry.id   AF-A0A2I2DX13-F1
#
_cell.length_a   1.000
_cell.length_b   1.000
_cell.length_c   1.000
_cell.angle_alpha   90.00
_cell.angle_beta   90.00
_cell.angle_gamma   90.00
#
_symmetry.space_group_name_H-M   'P 1'
#
loop_
_entity.id
_entity.type
_entity.pdbx_description
1 polymer ?
#
loop_
_entity_poly.entity_id
_entity_poly.type
_entity_poly.pdbx_seq_one_letter_code
_entity_poly.pdbx_strand_id
1 'polypeptide(L)'
;MKKIIIHIKVVLLLMVFVPCSIPAQILLKEASLKKQIENSSLVVEGKVISKKSFWDAEKKNIYTANKIQVYKVFKGGMYETIEVITKGGTVGLSAEVVTPSLKLHTDDIGIFMLYDNNIKSNVLNKSSIKQFKPYGSLQGFYKYNLYSDEAINPFNKKKGIATSFYNEIMSHTNTAYIEVADFDSSKKQTSLNKSALAAPGSITFNPTTATAGTKTVLTINGTGFGTTKGKVLFSNADDGGATFIEAIGTQVLTWSDTQITVEIPSEAGTGQIRITDNTNASATSTNSLTITYSESNVYYDADDETSTGGDNGALPLYAYRTQHINDDAAGGYTWRMFTDFDANVNAKAAFLRAFETWRCETGINWVVGATTTVDVASQDDVNVIRFDNGDELEADVLGQCTSHYGGCSSGSTFNWFVSELDLVFDDAINWNFSSATNSTGISQYDFESVALHELGHGHQLAHVNDTNDVMNYALSNSEEQRVLGTRNITVANAIQVRSTGSMVCTQPLMTNHPCSLGIEEEELNAAINMYPNPTSGQFYIKNTSLINLDKIVVYDVRGRLISQHDMTNASKTQTINLLGVSKGLYFVKILSERAEITKKILIE
;
A
#
# COMPACT_ATOMS: atom_id res chain seq x y z
N MET A 1 -7.30 -76.61 -20.73
CA MET A 1 -8.49 -75.83 -21.12
C MET A 1 -8.20 -74.36 -20.87
N LYS A 2 -8.33 -73.54 -21.92
CA LYS A 2 -8.33 -72.06 -22.03
C LYS A 2 -7.35 -71.24 -21.18
N LYS A 3 -6.28 -70.76 -21.85
CA LYS A 3 -5.53 -69.56 -21.46
C LYS A 3 -6.46 -68.34 -21.48
N ILE A 4 -6.55 -67.61 -20.38
CA ILE A 4 -7.13 -66.27 -20.33
C ILE A 4 -5.97 -65.29 -20.24
N ILE A 5 -5.74 -64.53 -21.30
CA ILE A 5 -4.74 -63.45 -21.36
C ILE A 5 -5.49 -62.16 -21.02
N ILE A 6 -5.27 -61.63 -19.82
CA ILE A 6 -5.77 -60.32 -19.41
C ILE A 6 -4.77 -59.27 -19.91
N HIS A 7 -5.18 -58.49 -20.92
CA HIS A 7 -4.45 -57.32 -21.37
C HIS A 7 -4.73 -56.16 -20.41
N ILE A 8 -3.81 -55.90 -19.46
CA ILE A 8 -3.82 -54.66 -18.68
C ILE A 8 -3.24 -53.55 -19.58
N LYS A 9 -4.12 -52.70 -20.12
CA LYS A 9 -3.70 -51.44 -20.74
C LYS A 9 -3.37 -50.45 -19.61
N VAL A 10 -2.08 -50.26 -19.35
CA VAL A 10 -1.59 -49.14 -18.54
C VAL A 10 -1.67 -47.89 -19.41
N VAL A 11 -2.67 -47.05 -19.18
CA VAL A 11 -2.72 -45.70 -19.74
C VAL A 11 -1.82 -44.84 -18.86
N LEU A 12 -0.60 -44.57 -19.36
CA LEU A 12 0.32 -43.63 -18.73
C LEU A 12 -0.20 -42.21 -19.02
N LEU A 13 -0.94 -41.65 -18.08
CA LEU A 13 -1.35 -40.24 -18.10
C LEU A 13 -0.11 -39.39 -17.83
N LEU A 14 0.55 -38.89 -18.88
CA LEU A 14 1.56 -37.84 -18.74
C LEU A 14 0.86 -36.56 -18.25
N MET A 15 0.85 -36.36 -16.93
CA MET A 15 0.70 -35.01 -16.37
C MET A 15 1.97 -34.24 -16.70
N VAL A 16 1.93 -33.51 -17.82
CA VAL A 16 2.88 -32.43 -18.07
C VAL A 16 2.55 -31.35 -17.03
N PHE A 17 3.26 -31.35 -15.91
CA PHE A 17 3.37 -30.18 -15.05
C PHE A 17 4.12 -29.11 -15.86
N VAL A 18 3.39 -28.33 -16.65
CA VAL A 18 3.86 -27.01 -17.04
C VAL A 18 3.80 -26.19 -15.77
N PRO A 19 4.92 -25.66 -15.24
CA PRO A 19 4.85 -24.61 -14.25
C PRO A 19 4.26 -23.38 -14.96
N CYS A 20 2.93 -23.29 -14.95
CA CYS A 20 2.23 -22.07 -15.28
C CYS A 20 2.47 -21.14 -14.09
N SER A 21 3.50 -20.30 -14.19
CA SER A 21 3.53 -19.08 -13.41
C SER A 21 2.42 -18.23 -14.00
N ILE A 22 1.29 -18.17 -13.30
CA ILE A 22 0.30 -17.14 -13.56
C ILE A 22 0.94 -15.87 -13.02
N PRO A 23 1.32 -14.87 -13.84
CA PRO A 23 1.67 -13.56 -13.30
C PRO A 23 0.52 -13.08 -12.42
N ALA A 24 0.80 -12.91 -11.12
CA ALA A 24 -0.05 -12.13 -10.24
C ALA A 24 -0.10 -10.72 -10.84
N GLN A 25 -1.30 -10.22 -11.09
CA GLN A 25 -1.47 -8.86 -11.57
C GLN A 25 -1.46 -7.94 -10.37
N ILE A 26 -0.90 -6.76 -10.58
CA ILE A 26 -0.66 -5.78 -9.54
C ILE A 26 -2.01 -5.08 -9.26
N LEU A 27 -2.10 -4.10 -8.35
CA LEU A 27 -3.04 -2.98 -8.57
C LEU A 27 -2.81 -2.26 -9.92
N LEU A 28 -1.83 -2.74 -10.68
CA LEU A 28 -1.60 -2.43 -12.05
C LEU A 28 -1.96 -3.61 -12.97
N LYS A 29 -2.30 -3.31 -14.22
CA LYS A 29 -2.46 -4.30 -15.30
C LYS A 29 -1.18 -4.40 -16.16
N GLU A 30 -0.84 -5.59 -16.64
CA GLU A 30 0.39 -5.72 -17.44
C GLU A 30 0.20 -5.17 -18.86
N ALA A 31 0.95 -4.13 -19.23
CA ALA A 31 1.15 -3.78 -20.63
C ALA A 31 2.28 -4.62 -21.24
N SER A 32 1.97 -5.34 -22.32
CA SER A 32 3.01 -6.03 -23.10
C SER A 32 4.12 -5.06 -23.52
N LEU A 33 5.37 -5.55 -23.57
CA LEU A 33 6.53 -4.75 -24.00
C LEU A 33 6.29 -4.05 -25.35
N LYS A 34 5.65 -4.75 -26.30
CA LYS A 34 5.27 -4.18 -27.59
C LYS A 34 4.38 -2.94 -27.43
N LYS A 35 3.31 -3.03 -26.64
CA LYS A 35 2.38 -1.90 -26.37
C LYS A 35 3.13 -0.73 -25.73
N GLN A 36 3.99 -0.99 -24.75
CA GLN A 36 4.81 0.06 -24.12
C GLN A 36 5.70 0.77 -25.15
N ILE A 37 6.41 0.02 -26.00
CA ILE A 37 7.29 0.58 -27.02
C ILE A 37 6.49 1.35 -28.08
N GLU A 38 5.35 0.83 -28.55
CA GLU A 38 4.51 1.47 -29.57
C GLU A 38 4.01 2.84 -29.08
N ASN A 39 3.53 2.92 -27.84
CA ASN A 39 2.99 4.15 -27.25
C ASN A 39 4.06 5.12 -26.68
N SER A 40 5.32 4.69 -26.56
CA SER A 40 6.40 5.58 -26.13
C SER A 40 6.91 6.45 -27.28
N SER A 41 7.09 7.76 -27.08
CA SER A 41 7.77 8.62 -28.05
C SER A 41 9.31 8.53 -27.95
N LEU A 42 9.82 8.06 -26.80
CA LEU A 42 11.23 7.88 -26.52
C LEU A 42 11.45 6.57 -25.74
N VAL A 43 12.42 5.75 -26.15
CA VAL A 43 12.88 4.57 -25.40
C VAL A 43 14.38 4.65 -25.22
N VAL A 44 14.85 4.74 -23.98
CA VAL A 44 16.25 5.02 -23.67
C VAL A 44 16.80 4.14 -22.56
N GLU A 45 18.09 3.83 -22.63
CA GLU A 45 18.87 3.40 -21.47
C GLU A 45 19.48 4.62 -20.80
N GLY A 46 19.36 4.70 -19.48
CA GLY A 46 19.97 5.80 -18.73
C GLY A 46 20.12 5.53 -17.24
N LYS A 47 20.75 6.50 -16.56
CA LYS A 47 20.95 6.52 -15.11
C LYS A 47 20.35 7.79 -14.52
N VAL A 48 19.62 7.65 -13.41
CA VAL A 48 19.18 8.78 -12.60
C VAL A 48 20.40 9.39 -11.91
N ILE A 49 20.71 10.65 -12.23
CA ILE A 49 21.88 11.37 -11.68
C ILE A 49 21.51 12.40 -10.62
N SER A 50 20.30 12.95 -10.67
CA SER A 50 19.78 13.87 -9.66
C SER A 50 18.26 13.91 -9.74
N LYS A 51 17.62 14.42 -8.69
CA LYS A 51 16.17 14.62 -8.62
C LYS A 51 15.84 15.93 -7.93
N LYS A 52 14.71 16.53 -8.28
CA LYS A 52 14.21 17.77 -7.68
C LYS A 52 12.69 17.84 -7.73
N SER A 53 12.06 18.06 -6.58
CA SER A 53 10.62 18.23 -6.47
C SER A 53 10.19 19.66 -6.80
N PHE A 54 8.97 19.83 -7.33
CA PHE A 54 8.41 21.13 -7.66
C PHE A 54 6.88 21.08 -7.71
N TRP A 55 6.24 22.22 -7.46
CA TRP A 55 4.80 22.40 -7.67
C TRP A 55 4.47 22.56 -9.16
N ASP A 56 3.29 22.08 -9.57
CA ASP A 56 2.70 22.52 -10.83
C ASP A 56 2.41 24.03 -10.86
N ALA A 57 1.94 24.51 -12.01
CA ALA A 57 1.67 25.94 -12.20
C ALA A 57 0.59 26.48 -11.25
N GLU A 58 -0.36 25.64 -10.82
CA GLU A 58 -1.50 26.01 -9.99
C GLU A 58 -1.25 25.78 -8.49
N LYS A 59 -0.12 25.15 -8.13
CA LYS A 59 0.22 24.69 -6.78
C LYS A 59 -0.80 23.72 -6.19
N LYS A 60 -1.29 22.79 -7.01
CA LYS A 60 -2.23 21.76 -6.59
C LYS A 60 -1.58 20.40 -6.41
N ASN A 61 -0.55 20.10 -7.20
CA ASN A 61 0.21 18.85 -7.10
C ASN A 61 1.71 19.10 -7.12
N ILE A 62 2.44 18.24 -6.41
CA ILE A 62 3.90 18.15 -6.38
C ILE A 62 4.34 17.03 -7.32
N TYR A 63 5.33 17.35 -8.13
CA TYR A 63 6.00 16.41 -9.03
C TYR A 63 7.49 16.39 -8.76
N THR A 64 8.15 15.32 -9.17
CA THR A 64 9.61 15.19 -9.11
C THR A 64 10.19 15.11 -10.51
N ALA A 65 11.11 16.02 -10.83
CA ALA A 65 11.94 15.96 -12.03
C ALA A 65 13.16 15.08 -11.76
N ASN A 66 13.24 13.93 -12.42
CA ASN A 66 14.37 13.01 -12.33
C ASN A 66 15.28 13.23 -13.53
N LYS A 67 16.48 13.77 -13.29
CA LYS A 67 17.45 14.02 -14.35
C LYS A 67 18.16 12.70 -14.70
N ILE A 68 18.04 12.30 -15.95
CA ILE A 68 18.58 11.04 -16.46
C ILE A 68 19.74 11.34 -17.42
N GLN A 69 20.91 10.78 -17.14
CA GLN A 69 21.99 10.68 -18.13
C GLN A 69 21.65 9.54 -19.09
N VAL A 70 21.59 9.84 -20.39
CA VAL A 70 21.25 8.86 -21.42
C VAL A 70 22.51 8.18 -21.94
N TYR A 71 22.49 6.85 -21.99
CA TYR A 71 23.56 6.04 -22.57
C TYR A 71 23.22 5.55 -23.97
N LYS A 72 21.98 5.08 -24.17
CA LYS A 72 21.53 4.54 -25.47
C LYS A 72 20.11 4.98 -25.78
N VAL A 73 19.81 5.16 -27.06
CA VAL A 73 18.47 5.48 -27.56
C VAL A 73 18.01 4.36 -28.48
N PHE A 74 16.91 3.69 -28.12
CA PHE A 74 16.30 2.61 -28.90
C PHE A 74 15.18 3.11 -29.83
N LYS A 75 14.51 4.20 -29.45
CA LYS A 75 13.44 4.85 -30.21
C LYS A 75 13.40 6.34 -29.84
N GLY A 76 13.12 7.22 -30.80
CA GLY A 76 12.87 8.65 -30.54
C GLY A 76 14.08 9.56 -30.79
N GLY A 77 14.03 10.76 -30.20
CA GLY A 77 15.09 11.77 -30.34
C GLY A 77 16.36 11.43 -29.57
N MET A 78 17.51 11.93 -30.06
CA MET A 78 18.79 11.77 -29.39
C MET A 78 19.02 12.91 -28.39
N TYR A 79 19.22 12.56 -27.13
CA TYR A 79 19.46 13.49 -26.03
C TYR A 79 20.58 12.96 -25.15
N GLU A 80 21.52 13.81 -24.71
CA GLU A 80 22.54 13.44 -23.71
C GLU A 80 21.96 13.36 -22.30
N THR A 81 20.95 14.18 -22.03
CA THR A 81 20.26 14.26 -20.75
C THR A 81 18.80 14.60 -20.97
N ILE A 82 17.94 13.98 -20.17
CA ILE A 82 16.49 14.22 -20.16
C ILE A 82 15.99 14.39 -18.72
N GLU A 83 14.79 14.92 -18.55
CA GLU A 83 14.06 14.92 -17.28
C GLU A 83 12.84 14.00 -17.40
N VAL A 84 12.73 13.02 -16.49
CA VAL A 84 11.55 12.16 -16.35
C VAL A 84 10.74 12.65 -15.16
N ILE A 85 9.51 13.10 -15.42
CA ILE A 85 8.61 13.67 -14.42
C ILE A 85 7.76 12.55 -13.81
N THR A 86 7.82 12.42 -12.49
CA THR A 86 6.99 11.47 -11.70
C THR A 86 6.10 12.25 -10.73
N LYS A 87 4.94 11.68 -10.35
CA LYS A 87 4.05 12.28 -9.34
C LYS A 87 4.70 12.17 -7.94
N GLY A 88 4.35 13.10 -7.05
CA GLY A 88 4.83 13.15 -5.68
C GLY A 88 6.20 13.81 -5.50
N GLY A 89 6.58 14.00 -4.24
CA GLY A 89 7.80 14.65 -3.80
C GLY A 89 7.58 15.56 -2.59
N THR A 90 8.59 16.33 -2.22
CA THR A 90 8.56 17.25 -1.08
C THR A 90 9.07 18.62 -1.50
N VAL A 91 8.31 19.68 -1.22
CA VAL A 91 8.68 21.08 -1.51
C VAL A 91 8.42 21.94 -0.27
N GLY A 92 9.47 22.36 0.43
CA GLY A 92 9.32 22.99 1.74
C GLY A 92 8.64 22.04 2.72
N LEU A 93 7.71 22.57 3.51
CA LEU A 93 6.92 21.81 4.49
C LEU A 93 5.63 21.23 3.91
N SER A 94 5.65 20.90 2.62
CA SER A 94 4.56 20.24 1.91
C SER A 94 5.10 19.02 1.18
N ALA A 95 4.42 17.89 1.31
CA ALA A 95 4.79 16.67 0.60
C ALA A 95 3.55 16.03 -0.04
N GLU A 96 3.78 15.26 -1.10
CA GLU A 96 2.76 14.46 -1.76
C GLU A 96 3.32 13.06 -2.01
N VAL A 97 2.56 12.05 -1.58
CA VAL A 97 2.84 10.64 -1.87
C VAL A 97 1.66 10.09 -2.65
N VAL A 98 1.95 9.56 -3.84
CA VAL A 98 0.96 8.92 -4.70
C VAL A 98 1.26 7.42 -4.75
N THR A 99 0.27 6.59 -4.49
CA THR A 99 0.41 5.13 -4.57
C THR A 99 -0.77 4.53 -5.35
N PRO A 100 -0.51 3.66 -6.34
CA PRO A 100 0.79 3.31 -6.89
C PRO A 100 1.37 4.44 -7.76
N SER A 101 2.70 4.65 -7.71
CA SER A 101 3.43 5.56 -8.60
C SER A 101 4.89 5.16 -8.77
N LEU A 102 5.50 5.48 -9.93
CA LEU A 102 6.92 5.22 -10.15
C LEU A 102 7.80 6.12 -9.27
N LYS A 103 8.58 5.49 -8.38
CA LYS A 103 9.58 6.14 -7.54
C LYS A 103 10.98 5.82 -8.05
N LEU A 104 11.64 6.81 -8.64
CA LEU A 104 13.03 6.69 -9.11
C LEU A 104 14.00 7.14 -8.02
N HIS A 105 15.13 6.46 -7.86
CA HIS A 105 16.18 6.82 -6.92
C HIS A 105 17.45 7.23 -7.65
N THR A 106 18.24 8.14 -7.07
CA THR A 106 19.59 8.43 -7.58
C THR A 106 20.37 7.13 -7.69
N ASP A 107 21.14 6.98 -8.76
CA ASP A 107 21.85 5.77 -9.16
C ASP A 107 21.01 4.64 -9.78
N ASP A 108 19.67 4.74 -9.80
CA ASP A 108 18.87 3.80 -10.57
C ASP A 108 19.27 3.86 -12.05
N ILE A 109 19.44 2.68 -12.65
CA ILE A 109 19.88 2.51 -14.03
C ILE A 109 18.97 1.50 -14.72
N GLY A 110 18.62 1.73 -15.97
CA GLY A 110 17.69 0.85 -16.67
C GLY A 110 17.19 1.39 -17.99
N ILE A 111 16.17 0.71 -18.54
CA ILE A 111 15.43 1.16 -19.73
C ILE A 111 14.19 1.93 -19.29
N PHE A 112 14.00 3.11 -19.87
CA PHE A 112 12.84 3.97 -19.68
C PHE A 112 11.97 3.98 -20.94
N MET A 113 10.68 3.70 -20.77
CA MET A 113 9.63 3.81 -21.78
C MET A 113 8.90 5.14 -21.54
N LEU A 114 9.09 6.09 -22.45
CA LEU A 114 8.79 7.49 -22.20
C LEU A 114 7.88 8.10 -23.27
N TYR A 115 6.98 8.98 -22.86
CA TYR A 115 6.21 9.84 -23.75
C TYR A 115 6.38 11.32 -23.37
N ASP A 116 6.08 12.23 -24.30
CA ASP A 116 6.27 13.66 -24.09
C ASP A 116 5.46 14.17 -22.88
N ASN A 117 6.12 14.95 -22.01
CA ASN A 117 5.45 15.53 -20.87
C ASN A 117 4.44 16.60 -21.30
N ASN A 118 3.22 16.52 -20.76
CA ASN A 118 2.14 17.51 -20.95
C ASN A 118 1.86 18.36 -19.70
N ILE A 119 2.57 18.14 -18.58
CA ILE A 119 2.41 18.94 -17.36
C ILE A 119 2.96 20.35 -17.58
N LYS A 120 2.13 21.35 -17.28
CA LYS A 120 2.53 22.76 -17.28
C LYS A 120 3.07 23.13 -15.89
N SER A 121 4.31 23.60 -15.82
CA SER A 121 4.88 24.21 -14.60
C SER A 121 5.84 25.34 -14.95
N ASN A 122 5.85 26.39 -14.13
CA ASN A 122 6.76 27.52 -14.28
C ASN A 122 8.23 27.12 -14.07
N VAL A 123 8.49 26.06 -13.31
CA VAL A 123 9.84 25.49 -13.13
C VAL A 123 10.25 24.76 -14.39
N LEU A 124 9.37 23.89 -14.91
CA LEU A 124 9.61 23.13 -16.12
C LEU A 124 9.81 24.01 -17.36
N ASN A 125 9.07 25.12 -17.47
CA ASN A 125 9.17 26.07 -18.58
C ASN A 125 10.52 26.80 -18.65
N LYS A 126 11.32 26.79 -17.57
CA LYS A 126 12.65 27.40 -17.52
C LYS A 126 13.78 26.41 -17.81
N SER A 127 13.49 25.10 -17.80
CA SER A 127 14.48 24.08 -18.11
C SER A 127 14.73 24.03 -19.61
N SER A 128 16.01 24.00 -20.02
CA SER A 128 16.39 23.72 -21.40
C SER A 128 16.43 22.22 -21.71
N ILE A 129 16.23 21.36 -20.70
CA ILE A 129 16.27 19.91 -20.83
C ILE A 129 14.89 19.41 -21.26
N LYS A 130 14.87 18.48 -22.22
CA LYS A 130 13.62 17.90 -22.73
C LYS A 130 12.99 17.00 -21.65
N GLN A 131 11.69 17.18 -21.44
CA GLN A 131 10.93 16.52 -20.39
C GLN A 131 10.00 15.44 -20.94
N PHE A 132 9.91 14.35 -20.19
CA PHE A 132 9.10 13.17 -20.49
C PHE A 132 8.40 12.65 -19.25
N LYS A 133 7.45 11.73 -19.45
CA LYS A 133 6.81 10.94 -18.41
C LYS A 133 6.95 9.45 -18.71
N PRO A 134 6.98 8.59 -17.68
CA PRO A 134 6.96 7.14 -17.88
C PRO A 134 5.62 6.68 -18.44
N TYR A 135 5.63 5.83 -19.47
CA TYR A 135 4.44 5.17 -19.96
C TYR A 135 4.01 4.05 -19.00
N GLY A 136 2.77 4.09 -18.50
CA GLY A 136 2.24 3.02 -17.63
C GLY A 136 2.79 3.07 -16.21
N SER A 137 3.15 4.25 -15.70
CA SER A 137 3.67 4.43 -14.33
C SER A 137 4.87 3.50 -14.02
N LEU A 138 4.75 2.62 -13.03
CA LEU A 138 5.81 1.74 -12.52
C LEU A 138 6.40 0.78 -13.57
N GLN A 139 5.59 0.30 -14.52
CA GLN A 139 6.06 -0.65 -15.55
C GLN A 139 6.85 0.04 -16.68
N GLY A 140 6.79 1.37 -16.77
CA GLY A 140 7.54 2.16 -17.74
C GLY A 140 9.05 2.23 -17.47
N PHE A 141 9.52 1.67 -16.36
CA PHE A 141 10.94 1.58 -16.03
C PHE A 141 11.37 0.14 -15.76
N TYR A 142 12.29 -0.36 -16.58
CA TYR A 142 12.96 -1.65 -16.36
C TYR A 142 14.29 -1.41 -15.64
N LYS A 143 14.25 -1.43 -14.31
CA LYS A 143 15.41 -1.28 -13.43
C LYS A 143 16.38 -2.44 -13.61
N TYR A 144 17.68 -2.13 -13.74
CA TYR A 144 18.69 -3.17 -13.84
C TYR A 144 19.11 -3.71 -12.48
N ASN A 145 19.18 -5.03 -12.40
CA ASN A 145 20.00 -5.73 -11.43
C ASN A 145 21.26 -6.22 -12.14
N LEU A 146 22.31 -5.40 -12.09
CA LEU A 146 23.58 -5.66 -12.78
C LEU A 146 24.36 -6.87 -12.25
N TYR A 147 24.09 -7.31 -11.01
CA TYR A 147 24.72 -8.51 -10.47
C TYR A 147 24.17 -9.76 -11.15
N SER A 148 22.85 -9.83 -11.30
CA SER A 148 22.19 -10.95 -11.96
C SER A 148 22.02 -10.74 -13.47
N ASP A 149 22.42 -9.61 -14.06
CA ASP A 149 22.19 -9.32 -15.49
C ASP A 149 20.71 -9.44 -15.86
N GLU A 150 19.88 -8.75 -15.08
CA GLU A 150 18.43 -8.75 -15.21
C GLU A 150 17.90 -7.32 -15.34
N ALA A 151 16.89 -7.12 -16.17
CA ALA A 151 16.08 -5.91 -16.24
C ALA A 151 14.68 -6.22 -15.72
N ILE A 152 14.20 -5.43 -14.75
CA ILE A 152 13.06 -5.77 -13.91
C ILE A 152 12.11 -4.58 -13.86
N ASN A 153 10.84 -4.85 -14.13
CA ASN A 153 9.74 -4.00 -13.71
C ASN A 153 8.77 -4.87 -12.87
N PRO A 154 7.69 -4.31 -12.33
CA PRO A 154 6.83 -5.07 -11.42
C PRO A 154 6.20 -6.36 -12.00
N PHE A 155 6.06 -6.46 -13.33
CA PHE A 155 5.46 -7.63 -13.99
C PHE A 155 6.48 -8.53 -14.69
N ASN A 156 7.59 -7.96 -15.13
CA ASN A 156 8.50 -8.58 -16.07
C ASN A 156 9.92 -8.63 -15.51
N LYS A 157 10.51 -9.81 -15.61
CA LYS A 157 11.92 -10.05 -15.32
C LYS A 157 12.62 -10.58 -16.58
N LYS A 158 13.48 -9.76 -17.17
CA LYS A 158 14.20 -10.07 -18.41
C LYS A 158 15.67 -10.40 -18.10
N LYS A 159 16.09 -11.62 -18.40
CA LYS A 159 17.49 -12.06 -18.24
C LYS A 159 18.31 -11.73 -19.48
N GLY A 160 19.55 -11.27 -19.30
CA GLY A 160 20.43 -10.91 -20.39
C GLY A 160 20.13 -9.50 -20.91
N ILE A 161 20.62 -8.47 -20.22
CA ILE A 161 20.30 -7.07 -20.55
C ILE A 161 20.73 -6.76 -22.00
N ALA A 162 22.02 -6.92 -22.29
CA ALA A 162 22.54 -6.63 -23.63
C ALA A 162 22.35 -7.78 -24.62
N THR A 163 22.31 -9.03 -24.13
CA THR A 163 22.31 -10.24 -24.97
C THR A 163 20.92 -10.67 -25.43
N SER A 164 19.87 -10.30 -24.69
CA SER A 164 18.50 -10.73 -24.94
C SER A 164 17.54 -9.54 -24.97
N PHE A 165 17.47 -8.75 -23.90
CA PHE A 165 16.46 -7.71 -23.75
C PHE A 165 16.62 -6.58 -24.78
N TYR A 166 17.85 -6.14 -25.07
CA TYR A 166 18.10 -5.20 -26.16
C TYR A 166 17.58 -5.73 -27.50
N ASN A 167 17.82 -7.01 -27.81
CA ASN A 167 17.37 -7.62 -29.05
C ASN A 167 15.84 -7.69 -29.13
N GLU A 168 15.18 -7.97 -28.01
CA GLU A 168 13.72 -7.91 -27.90
C GLU A 168 13.19 -6.50 -28.20
N ILE A 169 13.77 -5.46 -27.58
CA ILE A 169 13.40 -4.06 -27.86
C ILE A 169 13.62 -3.71 -29.33
N MET A 170 14.81 -4.02 -29.88
CA MET A 170 15.16 -3.74 -31.27
C MET A 170 14.25 -4.48 -32.27
N SER A 171 13.74 -5.65 -31.91
CA SER A 171 12.76 -6.39 -32.72
C SER A 171 11.41 -5.67 -32.82
N HIS A 172 11.05 -4.87 -31.82
CA HIS A 172 9.83 -4.06 -31.81
C HIS A 172 10.04 -2.69 -32.45
N THR A 173 11.21 -2.07 -32.27
CA THR A 173 11.51 -0.76 -32.88
C THR A 173 11.91 -0.86 -34.35
N ASN A 174 12.35 -2.04 -34.80
CA ASN A 174 12.93 -2.28 -36.13
C ASN A 174 14.18 -1.44 -36.44
N THR A 175 14.87 -0.96 -35.39
CA THR A 175 16.09 -0.16 -35.51
C THR A 175 17.13 -0.59 -34.48
N ALA A 176 18.41 -0.50 -34.84
CA ALA A 176 19.48 -0.59 -33.86
C ALA A 176 19.45 0.62 -32.92
N TYR A 177 19.93 0.44 -31.69
CA TYR A 177 20.09 1.58 -30.79
C TYR A 177 21.25 2.49 -31.23
N ILE A 178 21.17 3.75 -30.81
CA ILE A 178 22.23 4.74 -30.96
C ILE A 178 22.91 4.90 -29.60
N GLU A 179 24.23 4.78 -29.57
CA GLU A 179 25.03 5.04 -28.37
C GLU A 179 25.28 6.54 -28.22
N VAL A 180 24.92 7.09 -27.06
CA VAL A 180 25.06 8.51 -26.71
C VAL A 180 26.23 8.72 -25.73
N ALA A 181 26.40 7.78 -24.80
CA ALA A 181 27.50 7.77 -23.83
C ALA A 181 27.87 6.33 -23.48
N ASP A 182 29.15 6.11 -23.14
CA ASP A 182 29.68 4.78 -22.83
C ASP A 182 29.02 4.21 -21.57
N PHE A 183 28.37 3.07 -21.74
CA PHE A 183 27.90 2.22 -20.67
C PHE A 183 27.78 0.79 -21.18
N ASP A 184 28.37 -0.16 -20.46
CA ASP A 184 28.38 -1.56 -20.84
C ASP A 184 27.97 -2.39 -19.62
N SER A 185 26.74 -2.90 -19.64
CA SER A 185 26.16 -3.68 -18.56
C SER A 185 26.96 -4.97 -18.29
N SER A 186 27.49 -5.61 -19.33
CA SER A 186 28.28 -6.84 -19.23
C SER A 186 29.67 -6.59 -18.63
N LYS A 187 30.35 -5.49 -19.02
CA LYS A 187 31.60 -5.06 -18.36
C LYS A 187 31.36 -4.71 -16.90
N LYS A 188 30.27 -3.99 -16.60
CA LYS A 188 29.93 -3.61 -15.23
C LYS A 188 29.63 -4.84 -14.38
N GLN A 189 28.85 -5.79 -14.89
CA GLN A 189 28.64 -7.08 -14.22
C GLN A 189 29.96 -7.82 -13.98
N THR A 190 30.83 -7.91 -14.99
CA THR A 190 32.14 -8.57 -14.84
C THR A 190 32.99 -7.90 -13.75
N SER A 191 32.97 -6.57 -13.68
CA SER A 191 33.65 -5.82 -12.62
C SER A 191 33.06 -6.14 -11.24
N LEU A 192 31.73 -6.15 -11.11
CA LEU A 192 31.05 -6.47 -9.85
C LEU A 192 31.32 -7.90 -9.40
N ASN A 193 31.32 -8.87 -10.33
CA ASN A 193 31.63 -10.27 -10.07
C ASN A 193 33.09 -10.49 -9.65
N LYS A 194 34.04 -9.67 -10.15
CA LYS A 194 35.43 -9.70 -9.67
C LYS A 194 35.54 -9.18 -8.24
N SER A 195 34.82 -8.10 -7.91
CA SER A 195 34.76 -7.55 -6.55
C SER A 195 34.08 -8.50 -5.56
N ALA A 196 33.25 -9.44 -6.02
CA ALA A 196 32.56 -10.41 -5.17
C ALA A 196 33.49 -11.33 -4.37
N LEU A 197 34.76 -11.50 -4.79
CA LEU A 197 35.76 -12.28 -4.04
C LEU A 197 36.16 -11.65 -2.69
N ALA A 198 35.88 -10.35 -2.51
CA ALA A 198 36.07 -9.61 -1.26
C ALA A 198 34.72 -9.14 -0.68
N ALA A 199 33.60 -9.69 -1.15
CA ALA A 199 32.28 -9.25 -0.72
C ALA A 199 32.03 -9.54 0.78
N PRO A 200 31.12 -8.76 1.40
CA PRO A 200 30.54 -9.08 2.70
C PRO A 200 30.16 -10.56 2.84
N GLY A 201 30.56 -11.16 3.95
CA GLY A 201 30.33 -12.58 4.24
C GLY A 201 29.45 -12.80 5.46
N SER A 202 28.86 -14.00 5.56
CA SER A 202 28.17 -14.48 6.76
C SER A 202 27.08 -13.53 7.29
N ILE A 203 26.34 -12.88 6.37
CA ILE A 203 25.31 -11.90 6.70
C ILE A 203 24.18 -12.59 7.47
N THR A 204 24.03 -12.20 8.72
CA THR A 204 22.95 -12.59 9.63
C THR A 204 22.31 -11.33 10.21
N PHE A 205 21.08 -11.42 10.67
CA PHE A 205 20.38 -10.26 11.21
C PHE A 205 19.39 -10.65 12.30
N ASN A 206 19.14 -9.71 13.20
CA ASN A 206 18.16 -9.84 14.26
C ASN A 206 17.43 -8.50 14.48
N PRO A 207 16.09 -8.49 14.62
CA PRO A 207 15.19 -9.65 14.53
C PRO A 207 15.04 -10.20 13.10
N THR A 208 14.56 -11.43 12.95
CA THR A 208 14.23 -12.03 11.63
C THR A 208 12.80 -11.73 11.16
N THR A 209 11.99 -11.16 12.03
CA THR A 209 10.65 -10.65 11.75
C THR A 209 10.54 -9.24 12.30
N ALA A 210 10.14 -8.30 11.46
CA ALA A 210 10.17 -6.88 11.77
C ALA A 210 9.04 -6.12 11.05
N THR A 211 9.09 -4.80 11.13
CA THR A 211 8.16 -3.87 10.50
C THR A 211 8.97 -2.78 9.79
N ALA A 212 8.42 -2.25 8.70
CA ALA A 212 9.09 -1.29 7.82
C ALA A 212 8.52 0.13 7.99
N GLY A 213 9.35 1.17 7.86
CA GLY A 213 8.90 2.56 8.05
C GLY A 213 8.49 2.94 9.48
N THR A 214 8.62 2.03 10.45
CA THR A 214 8.17 2.22 11.84
C THR A 214 9.24 2.73 12.80
N LYS A 215 10.46 3.00 12.30
CA LYS A 215 11.68 3.20 13.09
C LYS A 215 12.21 1.92 13.78
N THR A 216 11.77 0.74 13.35
CA THR A 216 12.35 -0.52 13.81
C THR A 216 13.81 -0.63 13.38
N VAL A 217 14.70 -0.90 14.34
CA VAL A 217 16.14 -1.06 14.11
C VAL A 217 16.47 -2.54 13.97
N LEU A 218 17.19 -2.86 12.89
CA LEU A 218 17.76 -4.16 12.62
C LEU A 218 19.26 -4.15 12.93
N THR A 219 19.72 -5.17 13.65
CA THR A 219 21.16 -5.43 13.81
C THR A 219 21.58 -6.48 12.79
N ILE A 220 22.51 -6.11 11.91
CA ILE A 220 23.09 -6.98 10.88
C ILE A 220 24.52 -7.29 11.29
N ASN A 221 24.86 -8.57 11.37
CA ASN A 221 26.22 -9.05 11.64
C ASN A 221 26.78 -9.78 10.43
N GLY A 222 28.09 -9.71 10.25
CA GLY A 222 28.80 -10.41 9.18
C GLY A 222 30.30 -10.15 9.24
N THR A 223 30.95 -10.22 8.10
CA THR A 223 32.39 -9.96 7.96
C THR A 223 32.67 -9.19 6.68
N GLY A 224 33.69 -8.34 6.66
CA GLY A 224 34.11 -7.66 5.43
C GLY A 224 33.15 -6.56 4.98
N PHE A 225 32.44 -5.92 5.92
CA PHE A 225 31.64 -4.73 5.62
C PHE A 225 32.52 -3.49 5.42
N GLY A 226 33.78 -3.54 5.87
CA GLY A 226 34.68 -2.40 5.90
C GLY A 226 34.33 -1.37 6.98
N THR A 227 35.23 -0.42 7.20
CA THR A 227 35.06 0.65 8.21
C THR A 227 34.42 1.91 7.66
N THR A 228 34.31 2.03 6.33
CA THR A 228 33.61 3.13 5.66
C THR A 228 32.19 2.68 5.35
N LYS A 229 31.21 3.52 5.67
CA LYS A 229 29.78 3.25 5.42
C LYS A 229 29.55 2.95 3.94
N GLY A 230 28.98 1.79 3.67
CA GLY A 230 28.46 1.39 2.36
C GLY A 230 26.95 1.56 2.29
N LYS A 231 26.27 0.65 1.58
CA LYS A 231 24.81 0.66 1.39
C LYS A 231 24.18 -0.58 2.03
N VAL A 232 23.00 -0.38 2.63
CA VAL A 232 22.12 -1.47 3.07
C VAL A 232 20.87 -1.40 2.21
N LEU A 233 20.55 -2.51 1.54
CA LEU A 233 19.39 -2.60 0.66
C LEU A 233 18.44 -3.70 1.11
N PHE A 234 17.14 -3.41 1.04
CA PHE A 234 16.05 -4.32 1.40
C PHE A 234 15.29 -4.72 0.15
N SER A 235 14.70 -5.91 0.13
CA SER A 235 13.80 -6.31 -0.96
C SER A 235 12.66 -5.29 -1.08
N ASN A 236 12.29 -4.90 -2.29
CA ASN A 236 11.30 -3.86 -2.53
C ASN A 236 9.86 -4.41 -2.38
N ALA A 237 9.00 -3.72 -1.64
CA ALA A 237 7.61 -4.12 -1.47
C ALA A 237 6.73 -3.85 -2.71
N ASP A 238 7.10 -2.84 -3.50
CA ASP A 238 6.29 -2.38 -4.64
C ASP A 238 6.43 -3.27 -5.90
N ASP A 239 7.31 -4.28 -5.86
CA ASP A 239 7.55 -5.22 -6.95
C ASP A 239 7.65 -6.69 -6.50
N GLY A 240 7.11 -7.00 -5.31
CA GLY A 240 7.15 -8.37 -4.78
C GLY A 240 8.55 -8.85 -4.37
N GLY A 241 9.52 -7.94 -4.22
CA GLY A 241 10.89 -8.24 -3.84
C GLY A 241 11.79 -8.59 -5.02
N ALA A 242 11.35 -8.26 -6.24
CA ALA A 242 12.12 -8.48 -7.45
C ALA A 242 13.33 -7.54 -7.52
N THR A 243 13.21 -6.33 -6.98
CA THR A 243 14.34 -5.39 -6.83
C THR A 243 14.63 -5.06 -5.37
N PHE A 244 15.57 -4.14 -5.16
CA PHE A 244 15.95 -3.65 -3.84
C PHE A 244 15.79 -2.14 -3.74
N ILE A 245 15.41 -1.68 -2.55
CA ILE A 245 15.44 -0.29 -2.12
C ILE A 245 16.60 -0.05 -1.15
N GLU A 246 17.19 1.15 -1.19
CA GLU A 246 18.31 1.53 -0.34
C GLU A 246 17.81 2.25 0.93
N ALA A 247 18.30 1.85 2.10
CA ALA A 247 18.11 2.66 3.31
C ALA A 247 18.92 3.96 3.20
N ILE A 248 18.29 5.10 3.43
CA ILE A 248 18.98 6.40 3.30
C ILE A 248 20.08 6.53 4.35
N GLY A 249 21.05 7.42 4.11
CA GLY A 249 22.25 7.52 4.95
C GLY A 249 21.98 7.74 6.44
N THR A 250 20.89 8.43 6.79
CA THR A 250 20.43 8.69 8.17
C THR A 250 19.75 7.50 8.84
N GLN A 251 19.26 6.53 8.06
CA GLN A 251 18.71 5.27 8.58
C GLN A 251 19.81 4.26 8.92
N VAL A 252 21.00 4.37 8.32
CA VAL A 252 22.17 3.56 8.71
C VAL A 252 22.83 4.19 9.95
N LEU A 253 22.45 3.69 11.12
CA LEU A 253 22.78 4.28 12.42
C LEU A 253 24.24 4.03 12.82
N THR A 254 24.71 2.78 12.75
CA THR A 254 26.11 2.43 13.01
C THR A 254 26.66 1.51 11.92
N TRP A 255 27.96 1.64 11.65
CA TRP A 255 28.66 0.81 10.66
C TRP A 255 30.04 0.45 11.19
N SER A 256 30.38 -0.83 11.10
CA SER A 256 31.70 -1.39 11.37
C SER A 256 31.94 -2.57 10.43
N ASP A 257 33.16 -3.10 10.42
CA ASP A 257 33.52 -4.20 9.53
C ASP A 257 32.69 -5.49 9.74
N THR A 258 32.10 -5.66 10.93
CA THR A 258 31.38 -6.89 11.30
C THR A 258 29.95 -6.66 11.77
N GLN A 259 29.53 -5.41 11.95
CA GLN A 259 28.19 -5.09 12.44
C GLN A 259 27.68 -3.76 11.91
N ILE A 260 26.40 -3.74 11.53
CA ILE A 260 25.64 -2.57 11.09
C ILE A 260 24.35 -2.52 11.92
N THR A 261 23.95 -1.33 12.37
CA THR A 261 22.57 -1.10 12.83
C THR A 261 21.87 -0.14 11.90
N VAL A 262 20.64 -0.48 11.51
CA VAL A 262 19.91 0.22 10.46
C VAL A 262 18.42 0.27 10.77
N GLU A 263 17.78 1.44 10.62
CA GLU A 263 16.33 1.55 10.59
C GLU A 263 15.80 0.93 9.29
N ILE A 264 14.79 0.07 9.38
CA ILE A 264 14.18 -0.53 8.20
C ILE A 264 13.36 0.54 7.47
N PRO A 265 13.69 0.89 6.21
CA PRO A 265 12.99 1.94 5.47
C PRO A 265 11.52 1.58 5.21
N SER A 266 10.71 2.59 4.92
CA SER A 266 9.41 2.35 4.29
C SER A 266 9.63 1.64 2.94
N GLU A 267 8.63 0.91 2.46
CA GLU A 267 8.70 0.10 1.21
C GLU A 267 9.64 -1.11 1.27
N ALA A 268 10.26 -1.40 2.42
CA ALA A 268 10.97 -2.66 2.60
C ALA A 268 9.97 -3.81 2.68
N GLY A 269 10.06 -4.74 1.74
CA GLY A 269 9.26 -5.96 1.67
C GLY A 269 9.94 -7.16 2.32
N THR A 270 9.16 -8.22 2.52
CA THR A 270 9.70 -9.52 2.91
C THR A 270 10.65 -10.02 1.83
N GLY A 271 11.87 -10.41 2.24
CA GLY A 271 12.90 -10.89 1.32
C GLY A 271 14.30 -10.79 1.90
N GLN A 272 15.31 -11.02 1.05
CA GLN A 272 16.70 -10.98 1.48
C GLN A 272 17.19 -9.53 1.64
N ILE A 273 18.29 -9.35 2.39
CA ILE A 273 18.97 -8.08 2.60
C ILE A 273 20.29 -8.10 1.83
N ARG A 274 20.59 -7.03 1.11
CA ARG A 274 21.86 -6.87 0.40
C ARG A 274 22.72 -5.82 1.09
N ILE A 275 23.99 -6.16 1.30
CA ILE A 275 25.01 -5.22 1.79
C ILE A 275 25.98 -4.95 0.65
N THR A 276 26.21 -3.67 0.39
CA THR A 276 27.24 -3.20 -0.53
C THR A 276 28.29 -2.43 0.27
N ASP A 277 29.56 -2.79 0.15
CA ASP A 277 30.64 -2.07 0.81
C ASP A 277 31.03 -0.79 0.05
N ASN A 278 32.02 -0.05 0.55
CA ASN A 278 32.51 1.17 -0.10
C ASN A 278 33.29 0.91 -1.41
N THR A 279 33.63 -0.35 -1.73
CA THR A 279 34.30 -0.75 -2.97
C THR A 279 33.31 -1.19 -4.06
N ASN A 280 32.01 -1.14 -3.76
CA ASN A 280 30.90 -1.67 -4.55
C ASN A 280 30.84 -3.20 -4.64
N ALA A 281 31.60 -3.92 -3.82
CA ALA A 281 31.39 -5.35 -3.62
C ALA A 281 30.08 -5.56 -2.87
N SER A 282 29.31 -6.59 -3.21
CA SER A 282 28.02 -6.83 -2.57
C SER A 282 27.76 -8.29 -2.32
N ALA A 283 27.05 -8.56 -1.22
CA ALA A 283 26.51 -9.87 -0.92
C ALA A 283 25.08 -9.73 -0.40
N THR A 284 24.31 -10.80 -0.61
CA THR A 284 22.91 -10.89 -0.17
C THR A 284 22.83 -11.95 0.93
N SER A 285 22.04 -11.69 1.97
CA SER A 285 21.81 -12.64 3.04
C SER A 285 21.22 -13.93 2.52
N THR A 286 21.52 -15.05 3.17
CA THR A 286 20.92 -16.35 2.82
C THR A 286 19.46 -16.39 3.24
N ASN A 287 19.18 -15.98 4.47
CA ASN A 287 17.82 -15.92 5.03
C ASN A 287 17.09 -14.66 4.59
N SER A 288 15.77 -14.77 4.50
CA SER A 288 14.87 -13.64 4.28
C SER A 288 14.46 -12.99 5.61
N LEU A 289 14.40 -11.68 5.63
CA LEU A 289 13.72 -10.89 6.65
C LEU A 289 12.22 -10.89 6.36
N THR A 290 11.41 -11.24 7.35
CA THR A 290 9.94 -11.12 7.26
C THR A 290 9.51 -9.73 7.68
N ILE A 291 8.86 -8.98 6.79
CA ILE A 291 8.20 -7.72 7.11
C ILE A 291 6.72 -7.99 7.30
N THR A 292 6.22 -7.70 8.49
CA THR A 292 4.82 -7.97 8.86
C THR A 292 3.87 -6.87 8.46
N TYR A 293 4.33 -5.62 8.44
CA TYR A 293 3.60 -4.45 7.94
C TYR A 293 4.59 -3.30 7.69
N SER A 294 4.16 -2.32 6.90
CA SER A 294 4.92 -1.11 6.62
C SER A 294 4.09 0.15 6.84
N GLU A 295 4.69 1.19 7.41
CA GLU A 295 4.11 2.54 7.48
C GLU A 295 4.69 3.41 6.35
N SER A 296 3.86 4.24 5.72
CA SER A 296 4.29 5.29 4.79
C SER A 296 5.11 6.34 5.54
N ASN A 297 6.19 6.84 4.92
CA ASN A 297 7.03 7.90 5.48
C ASN A 297 7.16 9.07 4.51
N VAL A 298 7.27 10.28 5.06
CA VAL A 298 7.70 11.46 4.29
C VAL A 298 9.21 11.55 4.33
N TYR A 299 9.84 11.66 3.16
CA TYR A 299 11.28 11.89 3.02
C TYR A 299 11.50 13.39 2.85
N TYR A 300 12.27 13.98 3.75
CA TYR A 300 12.49 15.43 3.77
C TYR A 300 13.94 15.78 4.11
N ASP A 301 14.48 16.68 3.30
CA ASP A 301 15.76 17.33 3.53
C ASP A 301 15.49 18.76 4.00
N ALA A 302 16.09 19.15 5.12
CA ALA A 302 15.86 20.47 5.69
C ALA A 302 16.39 21.61 4.80
N ASP A 303 17.32 21.33 3.89
CA ASP A 303 17.76 22.34 2.89
C ASP A 303 16.65 22.65 1.86
N ASP A 304 15.62 21.81 1.76
CA ASP A 304 14.43 22.05 0.94
C ASP A 304 13.43 23.02 1.59
N GLU A 305 13.69 23.55 2.79
CA GLU A 305 12.80 24.52 3.47
C GLU A 305 12.58 25.78 2.61
N THR A 306 13.54 26.12 1.75
CA THR A 306 13.31 27.15 0.74
C THR A 306 12.34 26.60 -0.30
N SER A 307 11.19 27.25 -0.46
CA SER A 307 10.11 26.94 -1.45
C SER A 307 10.53 26.73 -2.91
N THR A 308 11.82 26.80 -3.20
CA THR A 308 12.49 26.57 -4.48
C THR A 308 13.16 25.19 -4.61
N GLY A 309 13.07 24.31 -3.59
CA GLY A 309 13.65 22.95 -3.58
C GLY A 309 15.12 22.99 -3.96
N GLY A 310 15.94 23.62 -3.12
CA GLY A 310 17.33 24.01 -3.41
C GLY A 310 18.20 22.85 -3.88
N ASP A 311 19.35 23.16 -4.48
CA ASP A 311 20.39 22.14 -4.68
C ASP A 311 20.75 21.59 -3.29
N ASN A 312 20.48 20.29 -3.04
CA ASN A 312 20.68 19.61 -1.75
C ASN A 312 21.91 20.17 -1.04
N GLY A 313 21.68 20.90 0.06
CA GLY A 313 22.74 21.56 0.80
C GLY A 313 23.55 20.54 1.62
N ALA A 314 24.03 20.97 2.78
CA ALA A 314 24.87 20.12 3.63
C ALA A 314 24.06 19.24 4.59
N LEU A 315 22.75 19.47 4.73
CA LEU A 315 21.88 18.72 5.62
C LEU A 315 21.46 17.40 4.95
N PRO A 316 21.25 16.33 5.74
CA PRO A 316 20.90 15.04 5.17
C PRO A 316 19.39 14.84 5.09
N LEU A 317 18.98 14.01 4.13
CA LEU A 317 17.62 13.50 4.00
C LEU A 317 17.24 12.63 5.22
N TYR A 318 16.03 12.84 5.76
CA TYR A 318 15.44 12.03 6.83
C TYR A 318 14.08 11.46 6.41
N ALA A 319 13.74 10.30 6.98
CA ALA A 319 12.41 9.68 6.84
C ALA A 319 11.59 9.94 8.11
N TYR A 320 10.39 10.48 7.96
CA TYR A 320 9.48 10.85 9.05
C TYR A 320 8.19 10.03 8.99
N ARG A 321 7.76 9.51 10.14
CA ARG A 321 6.43 8.91 10.28
C ARG A 321 5.39 10.02 10.26
N THR A 322 4.23 9.70 9.71
CA THR A 322 3.10 10.61 9.56
C THR A 322 2.01 10.28 10.57
N GLN A 323 1.06 11.18 10.78
CA GLN A 323 -0.15 10.88 11.54
C GLN A 323 -1.33 11.65 10.98
N HIS A 324 -2.53 11.20 11.32
CA HIS A 324 -3.76 11.91 11.05
C HIS A 324 -4.02 13.01 12.09
N ILE A 325 -4.91 13.93 11.74
CA ILE A 325 -5.37 15.04 12.57
C ILE A 325 -6.90 15.10 12.54
N ASN A 326 -7.49 15.95 13.37
CA ASN A 326 -8.86 16.39 13.19
C ASN A 326 -8.87 17.61 12.26
N ASP A 327 -8.98 17.32 10.97
CA ASP A 327 -8.99 18.28 9.86
C ASP A 327 -10.36 18.96 9.71
N ASP A 328 -11.44 18.19 9.85
CA ASP A 328 -12.82 18.64 9.61
C ASP A 328 -13.50 19.34 10.80
N ALA A 329 -12.77 19.54 11.89
CA ALA A 329 -13.26 20.01 13.19
C ALA A 329 -14.37 19.14 13.83
N ALA A 330 -14.74 18.00 13.24
CA ALA A 330 -15.68 16.99 13.74
C ALA A 330 -14.96 15.75 14.30
N GLY A 331 -13.64 15.81 14.38
CA GLY A 331 -12.78 14.81 15.00
C GLY A 331 -11.94 14.02 14.01
N GLY A 332 -11.95 14.32 12.71
CA GLY A 332 -11.17 13.57 11.74
C GLY A 332 -11.23 14.16 10.32
N TYR A 333 -11.62 13.38 9.32
CA TYR A 333 -11.71 13.83 7.92
C TYR A 333 -13.08 13.58 7.32
N THR A 334 -13.52 14.54 6.51
CA THR A 334 -14.70 14.40 5.66
C THR A 334 -14.29 14.09 4.23
N TRP A 335 -14.69 12.91 3.76
CA TRP A 335 -14.59 12.47 2.37
C TRP A 335 -15.82 12.88 1.57
N ARG A 336 -15.65 13.25 0.30
CA ARG A 336 -16.76 13.64 -0.58
C ARG A 336 -16.72 12.83 -1.87
N MET A 337 -17.82 12.16 -2.18
CA MET A 337 -17.98 11.47 -3.46
C MET A 337 -18.29 12.50 -4.54
N PHE A 338 -17.56 12.42 -5.66
CA PHE A 338 -17.94 13.12 -6.88
C PHE A 338 -19.33 12.65 -7.35
N THR A 339 -20.10 13.52 -8.02
CA THR A 339 -21.49 13.24 -8.39
C THR A 339 -21.68 11.96 -9.19
N ASP A 340 -20.77 11.64 -10.12
CA ASP A 340 -20.92 10.45 -10.97
C ASP A 340 -20.56 9.17 -10.22
N PHE A 341 -19.61 9.25 -9.28
CA PHE A 341 -19.29 8.15 -8.37
C PHE A 341 -20.46 7.88 -7.42
N ASP A 342 -21.04 8.93 -6.83
CA ASP A 342 -22.19 8.81 -5.92
C ASP A 342 -23.43 8.24 -6.60
N ALA A 343 -23.66 8.63 -7.87
CA ALA A 343 -24.75 8.12 -8.70
C ALA A 343 -24.60 6.62 -9.04
N ASN A 344 -23.38 6.08 -9.04
CA ASN A 344 -23.15 4.66 -9.21
C ASN A 344 -23.44 3.90 -7.89
N VAL A 345 -24.70 3.52 -7.72
CA VAL A 345 -25.20 2.86 -6.50
C VAL A 345 -24.42 1.61 -6.10
N ASN A 346 -23.87 0.86 -7.07
CA ASN A 346 -23.14 -0.37 -6.81
C ASN A 346 -21.71 -0.08 -6.33
N ALA A 347 -21.01 0.85 -7.01
CA ALA A 347 -19.67 1.29 -6.61
C ALA A 347 -19.70 1.96 -5.24
N LYS A 348 -20.65 2.87 -5.02
CA LYS A 348 -20.86 3.52 -3.72
C LYS A 348 -21.10 2.49 -2.61
N ALA A 349 -21.98 1.51 -2.83
CA ALA A 349 -22.25 0.48 -1.83
C ALA A 349 -21.01 -0.39 -1.54
N ALA A 350 -20.20 -0.72 -2.55
CA ALA A 350 -18.96 -1.48 -2.37
C ALA A 350 -17.89 -0.68 -1.63
N PHE A 351 -17.69 0.60 -2.00
CA PHE A 351 -16.79 1.51 -1.32
C PHE A 351 -17.17 1.67 0.15
N LEU A 352 -18.45 1.91 0.46
CA LEU A 352 -18.91 2.13 1.83
C LEU A 352 -18.70 0.89 2.72
N ARG A 353 -18.72 -0.33 2.17
CA ARG A 353 -18.35 -1.53 2.94
C ARG A 353 -16.87 -1.51 3.34
N ALA A 354 -15.97 -1.28 2.38
CA ALA A 354 -14.54 -1.16 2.64
C ALA A 354 -14.21 -0.01 3.62
N PHE A 355 -14.88 1.13 3.45
CA PHE A 355 -14.77 2.30 4.32
C PHE A 355 -15.21 1.98 5.76
N GLU A 356 -16.32 1.25 5.92
CA GLU A 356 -16.82 0.83 7.24
C GLU A 356 -15.90 -0.19 7.91
N THR A 357 -15.34 -1.14 7.15
CA THR A 357 -14.36 -2.11 7.67
C THR A 357 -13.20 -1.39 8.34
N TRP A 358 -12.62 -0.39 7.69
CA TRP A 358 -11.55 0.41 8.26
C TRP A 358 -11.99 1.19 9.51
N ARG A 359 -13.14 1.87 9.46
CA ARG A 359 -13.70 2.64 10.60
C ARG A 359 -13.92 1.76 11.84
N CYS A 360 -14.46 0.56 11.67
CA CYS A 360 -14.79 -0.30 12.80
C CYS A 360 -13.62 -1.11 13.35
N GLU A 361 -12.66 -1.48 12.52
CA GLU A 361 -11.48 -2.22 13.00
C GLU A 361 -10.44 -1.31 13.67
N THR A 362 -10.47 0.00 13.41
CA THR A 362 -9.42 0.93 13.84
C THR A 362 -9.93 2.13 14.64
N GLY A 363 -11.22 2.47 14.53
CA GLY A 363 -11.78 3.68 15.08
C GLY A 363 -11.36 4.95 14.34
N ILE A 364 -10.81 4.88 13.12
CA ILE A 364 -10.49 6.09 12.35
C ILE A 364 -11.74 6.94 12.15
N ASN A 365 -11.63 8.23 12.44
CA ASN A 365 -12.74 9.15 12.28
C ASN A 365 -12.79 9.70 10.86
N TRP A 366 -13.27 8.86 9.96
CA TRP A 366 -13.64 9.25 8.61
C TRP A 366 -15.15 9.27 8.47
N VAL A 367 -15.66 10.29 7.79
CA VAL A 367 -17.09 10.43 7.47
C VAL A 367 -17.25 10.73 5.99
N VAL A 368 -18.33 10.25 5.38
CA VAL A 368 -18.73 10.67 4.03
C VAL A 368 -19.71 11.83 4.16
N GLY A 369 -19.32 12.99 3.62
CA GLY A 369 -20.12 14.21 3.62
C GLY A 369 -21.11 14.29 2.45
N ALA A 370 -21.58 15.51 2.18
CA ALA A 370 -22.36 15.79 0.98
C ALA A 370 -21.53 15.53 -0.29
N THR A 371 -22.20 15.21 -1.39
CA THR A 371 -21.56 15.05 -2.70
C THR A 371 -20.86 16.34 -3.14
N THR A 372 -19.85 16.19 -3.99
CA THR A 372 -19.05 17.30 -4.52
C THR A 372 -19.06 17.31 -6.05
N THR A 373 -18.80 18.48 -6.63
CA THR A 373 -18.53 18.65 -8.06
C THR A 373 -17.04 18.72 -8.37
N VAL A 374 -16.18 18.59 -7.35
CA VAL A 374 -14.73 18.45 -7.53
C VAL A 374 -14.47 17.11 -8.20
N ASP A 375 -13.78 17.18 -9.33
CA ASP A 375 -13.60 16.06 -10.25
C ASP A 375 -12.14 15.90 -10.68
N VAL A 376 -11.25 16.05 -9.70
CA VAL A 376 -9.80 16.00 -9.85
C VAL A 376 -9.21 15.55 -8.52
N ALA A 377 -8.12 14.78 -8.55
CA ALA A 377 -7.30 14.52 -7.36
C ALA A 377 -6.17 15.56 -7.31
N SER A 378 -6.25 16.46 -6.34
CA SER A 378 -5.36 17.60 -6.23
C SER A 378 -5.57 18.30 -4.90
N GLN A 379 -4.54 18.94 -4.35
CA GLN A 379 -4.67 19.67 -3.09
C GLN A 379 -5.62 20.87 -3.22
N ASP A 380 -6.87 20.68 -2.79
CA ASP A 380 -7.95 21.67 -2.89
C ASP A 380 -8.91 21.70 -1.67
N ASP A 381 -8.46 21.14 -0.55
CA ASP A 381 -9.20 21.00 0.71
C ASP A 381 -10.43 20.06 0.58
N VAL A 382 -10.45 19.17 -0.41
CA VAL A 382 -11.51 18.18 -0.61
C VAL A 382 -10.92 16.79 -0.75
N ASN A 383 -11.07 15.98 0.29
CA ASN A 383 -10.78 14.55 0.20
C ASN A 383 -11.78 13.87 -0.77
N VAL A 384 -11.42 13.70 -2.05
CA VAL A 384 -12.37 13.26 -3.08
C VAL A 384 -12.37 11.75 -3.26
N ILE A 385 -13.54 11.20 -3.58
CA ILE A 385 -13.70 9.82 -4.09
C ILE A 385 -14.33 9.93 -5.47
N ARG A 386 -13.60 9.51 -6.51
CA ARG A 386 -14.07 9.60 -7.90
C ARG A 386 -13.62 8.43 -8.77
N PHE A 387 -14.29 8.29 -9.90
CA PHE A 387 -13.74 7.57 -11.04
C PHE A 387 -12.80 8.50 -11.82
N ASP A 388 -11.83 7.96 -12.55
CA ASP A 388 -10.87 8.75 -13.30
C ASP A 388 -11.48 9.40 -14.54
N ASN A 389 -10.75 10.35 -15.15
CA ASN A 389 -11.21 11.09 -16.32
C ASN A 389 -10.36 10.75 -17.54
N GLY A 390 -10.89 9.89 -18.43
CA GLY A 390 -10.21 9.52 -19.67
C GLY A 390 -9.02 8.60 -19.41
N ASP A 391 -7.80 9.09 -19.61
CA ASP A 391 -6.55 8.35 -19.34
C ASP A 391 -5.78 9.01 -18.17
N GLU A 392 -6.50 9.52 -17.15
CA GLU A 392 -5.88 10.17 -15.99
C GLU A 392 -5.13 9.17 -15.12
N LEU A 393 -5.77 8.04 -14.82
CA LEU A 393 -5.05 6.88 -14.36
C LEU A 393 -4.32 6.30 -15.56
N GLU A 394 -3.03 6.03 -15.39
CA GLU A 394 -2.27 5.32 -16.41
C GLU A 394 -2.98 3.99 -16.69
N ALA A 395 -3.04 3.56 -17.96
CA ALA A 395 -3.94 2.53 -18.56
C ALA A 395 -4.03 1.14 -17.88
N ASP A 396 -3.31 1.01 -16.79
CA ASP A 396 -3.03 -0.17 -16.04
C ASP A 396 -2.92 0.18 -14.54
N VAL A 397 -3.77 1.04 -13.99
CA VAL A 397 -3.82 1.37 -12.55
C VAL A 397 -5.29 1.23 -12.13
N LEU A 398 -5.60 0.26 -11.26
CA LEU A 398 -6.98 -0.03 -10.84
C LEU A 398 -7.54 1.04 -9.91
N GLY A 399 -6.70 1.54 -9.02
CA GLY A 399 -6.99 2.58 -8.04
C GLY A 399 -5.71 3.34 -7.69
N GLN A 400 -5.87 4.55 -7.19
CA GLN A 400 -4.77 5.39 -6.72
C GLN A 400 -5.22 6.16 -5.50
N CYS A 401 -4.41 6.07 -4.44
CA CYS A 401 -4.48 6.95 -3.30
C CYS A 401 -3.38 8.02 -3.38
N THR A 402 -3.79 9.28 -3.23
CA THR A 402 -2.88 10.41 -3.04
C THR A 402 -2.98 10.89 -1.60
N SER A 403 -1.84 11.02 -0.93
CA SER A 403 -1.73 11.66 0.38
C SER A 403 -0.94 12.95 0.27
N HIS A 404 -1.59 14.06 0.59
CA HIS A 404 -0.93 15.35 0.80
C HIS A 404 -0.57 15.51 2.28
N TYR A 405 0.58 16.11 2.54
CA TYR A 405 1.10 16.30 3.89
C TYR A 405 1.47 17.75 4.15
N GLY A 406 1.14 18.18 5.37
CA GLY A 406 1.69 19.37 6.00
C GLY A 406 2.82 19.02 6.95
N GLY A 407 3.84 19.89 7.01
CA GLY A 407 4.99 19.77 7.90
C GLY A 407 5.14 20.96 8.85
N CYS A 408 5.85 20.75 9.95
CA CYS A 408 6.32 21.82 10.82
C CYS A 408 7.67 21.48 11.46
N SER A 409 8.43 22.51 11.82
CA SER A 409 9.64 22.35 12.61
C SER A 409 9.34 22.40 14.11
N SER A 410 10.05 21.58 14.87
CA SER A 410 10.09 21.56 16.33
C SER A 410 11.56 21.60 16.76
N GLY A 411 12.15 22.80 16.74
CA GLY A 411 13.60 22.94 16.89
C GLY A 411 14.30 22.41 15.64
N SER A 412 15.16 21.40 15.79
CA SER A 412 15.88 20.77 14.68
C SER A 412 15.21 19.50 14.13
N THR A 413 14.02 19.14 14.62
CA THR A 413 13.24 18.01 14.11
C THR A 413 12.02 18.50 13.35
N PHE A 414 11.53 17.69 12.41
CA PHE A 414 10.33 17.97 11.65
C PHE A 414 9.27 16.94 11.99
N ASN A 415 8.02 17.37 11.96
CA ASN A 415 6.87 16.50 12.13
C ASN A 415 5.92 16.70 10.93
N TRP A 416 5.24 15.63 10.56
CA TRP A 416 4.42 15.57 9.37
C TRP A 416 3.05 14.98 9.68
N PHE A 417 2.03 15.53 9.05
CA PHE A 417 0.65 15.09 9.19
C PHE A 417 -0.03 15.06 7.84
N VAL A 418 -1.02 14.17 7.70
CA VAL A 418 -1.86 14.11 6.50
C VAL A 418 -2.73 15.36 6.50
N SER A 419 -2.71 16.13 5.41
CA SER A 419 -3.56 17.32 5.25
C SER A 419 -4.75 17.05 4.34
N GLU A 420 -4.61 16.13 3.39
CA GLU A 420 -5.66 15.81 2.41
C GLU A 420 -5.40 14.43 1.79
N LEU A 421 -6.47 13.75 1.37
CA LEU A 421 -6.47 12.41 0.81
C LEU A 421 -7.43 12.31 -0.37
N ASP A 422 -6.94 11.83 -1.51
CA ASP A 422 -7.78 11.60 -2.68
C ASP A 422 -7.74 10.14 -3.13
N LEU A 423 -8.90 9.66 -3.59
CA LEU A 423 -9.07 8.33 -4.17
C LEU A 423 -9.65 8.43 -5.58
N VAL A 424 -8.91 7.85 -6.52
CA VAL A 424 -9.31 7.75 -7.92
C VAL A 424 -9.33 6.27 -8.32
N PHE A 425 -10.43 5.82 -8.92
CA PHE A 425 -10.59 4.47 -9.45
C PHE A 425 -10.79 4.47 -10.96
N ASP A 426 -10.27 3.48 -11.67
CA ASP A 426 -10.37 3.41 -13.13
C ASP A 426 -11.81 3.09 -13.58
N ASP A 427 -12.37 3.95 -14.42
CA ASP A 427 -13.75 3.87 -14.90
C ASP A 427 -13.97 2.83 -16.02
N ALA A 428 -12.89 2.41 -16.67
CA ALA A 428 -12.87 1.49 -17.81
C ALA A 428 -12.73 0.03 -17.39
N ILE A 429 -12.46 -0.24 -16.11
CA ILE A 429 -12.32 -1.59 -15.57
C ILE A 429 -13.66 -2.31 -15.50
N ASN A 430 -13.63 -3.60 -15.86
CA ASN A 430 -14.75 -4.52 -15.67
C ASN A 430 -14.87 -4.91 -14.18
N TRP A 431 -15.48 -4.04 -13.39
CA TRP A 431 -15.63 -4.21 -11.95
C TRP A 431 -16.71 -5.24 -11.56
N ASN A 432 -16.42 -6.02 -10.52
CA ASN A 432 -17.43 -6.66 -9.68
C ASN A 432 -17.68 -5.79 -8.44
N PHE A 433 -18.94 -5.40 -8.23
CA PHE A 433 -19.37 -4.62 -7.06
C PHE A 433 -20.20 -5.45 -6.05
N SER A 434 -20.48 -6.70 -6.39
CA SER A 434 -21.33 -7.61 -5.60
C SER A 434 -20.75 -7.84 -4.21
N SER A 435 -21.59 -7.84 -3.18
CA SER A 435 -21.20 -8.25 -1.83
C SER A 435 -21.15 -9.77 -1.65
N ALA A 436 -21.56 -10.55 -2.65
CA ALA A 436 -21.51 -12.01 -2.58
C ALA A 436 -20.05 -12.50 -2.62
N THR A 437 -19.76 -13.55 -1.86
CA THR A 437 -18.43 -14.17 -1.83
C THR A 437 -18.22 -15.07 -3.05
N ASN A 438 -16.98 -15.11 -3.56
CA ASN A 438 -16.58 -15.86 -4.75
C ASN A 438 -17.46 -15.56 -5.97
N SER A 439 -17.82 -14.29 -6.13
CA SER A 439 -18.69 -13.81 -7.21
C SER A 439 -17.92 -13.10 -8.32
N THR A 440 -16.68 -12.67 -8.06
CA THR A 440 -15.84 -12.01 -9.07
C THR A 440 -15.50 -12.98 -10.19
N GLY A 441 -15.93 -12.68 -11.42
CA GLY A 441 -15.63 -13.50 -12.57
C GLY A 441 -14.15 -13.45 -12.98
N ILE A 442 -13.72 -14.43 -13.79
CA ILE A 442 -12.34 -14.56 -14.28
C ILE A 442 -11.79 -13.38 -15.10
N SER A 443 -12.67 -12.47 -15.55
CA SER A 443 -12.32 -11.27 -16.33
C SER A 443 -12.73 -9.98 -15.60
N GLN A 444 -13.05 -10.10 -14.31
CA GLN A 444 -13.43 -8.99 -13.44
C GLN A 444 -12.37 -8.79 -12.36
N TYR A 445 -12.30 -7.56 -11.87
CA TYR A 445 -11.64 -7.24 -10.61
C TYR A 445 -12.68 -6.96 -9.55
N ASP A 446 -12.36 -7.28 -8.30
CA ASP A 446 -13.24 -6.95 -7.20
C ASP A 446 -13.02 -5.52 -6.73
N PHE A 447 -14.04 -4.66 -6.90
CA PHE A 447 -13.93 -3.25 -6.55
C PHE A 447 -13.76 -3.03 -5.05
N GLU A 448 -14.45 -3.81 -4.21
CA GLU A 448 -14.36 -3.68 -2.75
C GLU A 448 -12.95 -4.00 -2.25
N SER A 449 -12.28 -5.01 -2.83
CA SER A 449 -10.89 -5.33 -2.51
C SER A 449 -9.93 -4.19 -2.87
N VAL A 450 -10.08 -3.60 -4.06
CA VAL A 450 -9.26 -2.44 -4.46
C VAL A 450 -9.54 -1.24 -3.57
N ALA A 451 -10.81 -0.93 -3.31
CA ALA A 451 -11.16 0.16 -2.39
C ALA A 451 -10.59 -0.05 -0.98
N LEU A 452 -10.65 -1.28 -0.45
CA LEU A 452 -10.08 -1.62 0.85
C LEU A 452 -8.56 -1.42 0.87
N HIS A 453 -7.87 -1.78 -0.21
CA HIS A 453 -6.44 -1.55 -0.40
C HIS A 453 -6.09 -0.05 -0.42
N GLU A 454 -6.74 0.73 -1.29
CA GLU A 454 -6.43 2.16 -1.44
C GLU A 454 -6.75 2.94 -0.14
N LEU A 455 -7.81 2.56 0.57
CA LEU A 455 -8.09 3.09 1.90
C LEU A 455 -6.98 2.73 2.92
N GLY A 456 -6.30 1.61 2.75
CA GLY A 456 -5.10 1.26 3.52
C GLY A 456 -3.95 2.24 3.30
N HIS A 457 -3.73 2.69 2.06
CA HIS A 457 -2.81 3.81 1.80
C HIS A 457 -3.30 5.12 2.43
N GLY A 458 -4.61 5.38 2.38
CA GLY A 458 -5.23 6.50 3.10
C GLY A 458 -4.96 6.45 4.61
N HIS A 459 -4.94 5.25 5.19
CA HIS A 459 -4.54 4.96 6.56
C HIS A 459 -3.03 5.05 6.82
N GLN A 460 -2.23 5.38 5.81
CA GLN A 460 -0.77 5.50 5.86
C GLN A 460 -0.04 4.16 5.95
N LEU A 461 -0.65 3.07 5.44
CA LEU A 461 0.03 1.81 5.23
C LEU A 461 0.76 1.83 3.88
N ALA A 462 1.96 1.28 3.86
CA ALA A 462 2.70 1.00 2.64
C ALA A 462 2.63 -0.49 2.29
N HIS A 463 3.00 -0.84 1.06
CA HIS A 463 2.95 -2.23 0.59
C HIS A 463 3.77 -3.21 1.44
N VAL A 464 3.38 -4.47 1.38
CA VAL A 464 4.14 -5.63 1.85
C VAL A 464 4.20 -6.72 0.77
N ASN A 465 5.14 -7.66 0.94
CA ASN A 465 5.25 -8.84 0.07
C ASN A 465 4.59 -10.05 0.73
N ASP A 466 3.26 -10.11 0.71
CA ASP A 466 2.47 -11.23 1.22
C ASP A 466 1.15 -11.30 0.46
N THR A 467 0.98 -12.29 -0.42
CA THR A 467 -0.19 -12.39 -1.31
C THR A 467 -1.52 -12.61 -0.59
N ASN A 468 -1.52 -12.81 0.74
CA ASN A 468 -2.75 -12.92 1.52
C ASN A 468 -3.04 -11.66 2.36
N ASP A 469 -2.21 -10.63 2.23
CA ASP A 469 -2.36 -9.37 2.94
C ASP A 469 -3.02 -8.34 2.02
N VAL A 470 -3.97 -7.56 2.56
CA VAL A 470 -4.67 -6.51 1.81
C VAL A 470 -3.69 -5.51 1.23
N MET A 471 -2.56 -5.23 1.89
CA MET A 471 -1.53 -4.32 1.41
C MET A 471 -0.47 -4.99 0.53
N ASN A 472 -0.73 -6.19 0.01
CA ASN A 472 0.09 -6.72 -1.06
C ASN A 472 0.01 -5.78 -2.26
N TYR A 473 1.15 -5.48 -2.89
CA TYR A 473 1.20 -4.61 -4.08
C TYR A 473 0.30 -5.08 -5.24
N ALA A 474 -0.14 -6.34 -5.21
CA ALA A 474 -0.79 -7.03 -6.29
C ALA A 474 -2.13 -7.70 -5.95
N LEU A 475 -3.11 -7.55 -6.85
CA LEU A 475 -4.42 -8.18 -6.82
C LEU A 475 -4.77 -8.76 -8.21
N SER A 476 -5.06 -10.06 -8.25
CA SER A 476 -5.36 -10.77 -9.50
C SER A 476 -6.84 -10.67 -9.90
N ASN A 477 -7.16 -10.93 -11.18
CA ASN A 477 -8.55 -11.16 -11.58
C ASN A 477 -9.17 -12.32 -10.77
N SER A 478 -10.49 -12.24 -10.53
CA SER A 478 -11.23 -13.22 -9.72
C SER A 478 -10.79 -13.32 -8.25
N GLU A 479 -9.85 -12.48 -7.81
CA GLU A 479 -9.41 -12.42 -6.42
C GLU A 479 -10.31 -11.50 -5.58
N GLU A 480 -10.64 -11.92 -4.37
CA GLU A 480 -11.42 -11.15 -3.39
C GLU A 480 -10.62 -11.08 -2.08
N GLN A 481 -10.20 -9.88 -1.69
CA GLN A 481 -9.53 -9.54 -0.44
C GLN A 481 -10.29 -8.45 0.32
N ARG A 482 -11.45 -8.81 0.87
CA ARG A 482 -12.39 -7.88 1.53
C ARG A 482 -12.30 -7.83 3.05
N VAL A 483 -11.30 -8.49 3.65
CA VAL A 483 -11.15 -8.63 5.10
C VAL A 483 -9.77 -8.18 5.52
N LEU A 484 -9.70 -7.29 6.52
CA LEU A 484 -8.43 -6.85 7.10
C LEU A 484 -7.80 -7.98 7.93
N GLY A 485 -6.53 -8.26 7.67
CA GLY A 485 -5.74 -9.15 8.51
C GLY A 485 -5.32 -8.48 9.82
N THR A 486 -4.93 -9.27 10.82
CA THR A 486 -4.44 -8.75 12.11
C THR A 486 -3.28 -7.77 11.96
N ARG A 487 -2.43 -7.96 10.94
CA ARG A 487 -1.30 -7.07 10.63
C ARG A 487 -1.76 -5.69 10.18
N ASN A 488 -2.73 -5.63 9.25
CA ASN A 488 -3.35 -4.38 8.79
C ASN A 488 -3.98 -3.61 9.96
N ILE A 489 -4.74 -4.33 10.80
CA ILE A 489 -5.39 -3.77 11.99
C ILE A 489 -4.34 -3.26 12.99
N THR A 490 -3.24 -3.99 13.20
CA THR A 490 -2.19 -3.61 14.15
C THR A 490 -1.50 -2.30 13.75
N VAL A 491 -1.09 -2.18 12.48
CA VAL A 491 -0.40 -0.97 12.01
C VAL A 491 -1.34 0.23 11.97
N ALA A 492 -2.58 0.06 11.48
CA ALA A 492 -3.55 1.13 11.45
C ALA A 492 -3.91 1.62 12.85
N ASN A 493 -4.06 0.73 13.83
CA ASN A 493 -4.26 1.13 15.23
C ASN A 493 -3.04 1.85 15.82
N ALA A 494 -1.80 1.49 15.44
CA ALA A 494 -0.62 2.22 15.89
C ALA A 494 -0.59 3.67 15.36
N ILE A 495 -1.02 3.87 14.11
CA ILE A 495 -1.18 5.19 13.48
C ILE A 495 -2.33 5.96 14.15
N GLN A 496 -3.46 5.29 14.42
CA GLN A 496 -4.60 5.90 15.12
C GLN A 496 -4.22 6.36 16.53
N VAL A 497 -3.55 5.52 17.32
CA VAL A 497 -3.08 5.86 18.67
C VAL A 497 -2.17 7.10 18.63
N ARG A 498 -1.29 7.20 17.64
CA ARG A 498 -0.44 8.38 17.42
C ARG A 498 -1.27 9.62 17.08
N SER A 499 -2.29 9.46 16.23
CA SER A 499 -3.19 10.53 15.77
C SER A 499 -4.13 11.06 16.86
N THR A 500 -4.50 10.22 17.84
CA THR A 500 -5.36 10.58 18.97
C THR A 500 -4.58 10.96 20.23
N GLY A 501 -3.30 10.59 20.32
CA GLY A 501 -2.51 10.67 21.55
C GLY A 501 -1.66 11.92 21.68
N SER A 502 -1.14 12.47 20.58
CA SER A 502 -0.25 13.63 20.59
C SER A 502 -0.51 14.60 19.44
N MET A 503 -0.66 15.89 19.77
CA MET A 503 -0.83 16.93 18.77
C MET A 503 0.45 17.04 17.91
N VAL A 504 0.26 17.16 16.60
CA VAL A 504 1.31 17.38 15.62
C VAL A 504 1.14 18.77 15.04
N CYS A 505 2.20 19.57 14.96
CA CYS A 505 2.15 20.87 14.30
C CYS A 505 1.01 21.80 14.76
N THR A 506 0.68 21.77 16.06
CA THR A 506 -0.46 22.49 16.66
C THR A 506 -1.85 22.10 16.13
N GLN A 507 -1.93 21.07 15.29
CA GLN A 507 -3.18 20.57 14.74
C GLN A 507 -4.00 19.84 15.81
N PRO A 508 -5.34 19.94 15.75
CA PRO A 508 -6.21 19.24 16.68
C PRO A 508 -6.06 17.71 16.55
N LEU A 509 -6.18 17.02 17.68
CA LEU A 509 -6.15 15.56 17.74
C LEU A 509 -7.37 14.97 17.02
N MET A 510 -7.15 13.87 16.30
CA MET A 510 -8.22 13.01 15.86
C MET A 510 -8.96 12.43 17.07
N THR A 511 -10.25 12.16 16.93
CA THR A 511 -11.05 11.38 17.87
C THR A 511 -11.37 10.01 17.28
N ASN A 512 -11.83 9.05 18.09
CA ASN A 512 -12.24 7.76 17.56
C ASN A 512 -13.67 7.81 17.03
N HIS A 513 -13.89 7.21 15.86
CA HIS A 513 -15.21 6.90 15.36
C HIS A 513 -15.87 5.85 16.26
N PRO A 514 -17.11 6.08 16.75
CA PRO A 514 -17.83 5.07 17.51
C PRO A 514 -18.40 4.02 16.56
N CYS A 515 -17.79 2.84 16.52
CA CYS A 515 -18.49 1.66 16.01
C CYS A 515 -19.21 0.96 17.17
N SER A 516 -20.55 1.03 17.15
CA SER A 516 -21.36 -0.04 17.74
C SER A 516 -21.04 -1.30 16.93
N LEU A 517 -20.73 -2.41 17.60
CA LEU A 517 -20.38 -3.66 16.93
C LEU A 517 -21.61 -4.23 16.21
N GLY A 518 -21.93 -3.70 15.03
CA GLY A 518 -22.96 -4.17 14.12
C GLY A 518 -24.21 -3.30 14.09
N ILE A 519 -24.60 -2.87 12.88
CA ILE A 519 -25.94 -2.34 12.57
C ILE A 519 -27.01 -3.31 13.08
N GLU A 520 -26.74 -4.60 12.99
CA GLU A 520 -27.60 -5.67 13.47
C GLU A 520 -27.68 -5.74 15.01
N GLU A 521 -26.58 -5.45 15.71
CA GLU A 521 -26.58 -5.32 17.18
C GLU A 521 -27.38 -4.08 17.61
N GLU A 522 -27.25 -2.96 16.89
CA GLU A 522 -27.99 -1.73 17.17
C GLU A 522 -29.50 -1.86 16.89
N GLU A 523 -29.87 -2.45 15.75
CA GLU A 523 -31.25 -2.79 15.42
C GLU A 523 -31.87 -3.75 16.44
N LEU A 524 -31.14 -4.80 16.82
CA LEU A 524 -31.57 -5.74 17.84
C LEU A 524 -31.70 -5.05 19.22
N ASN A 525 -30.74 -4.20 19.59
CA ASN A 525 -30.75 -3.48 20.85
C ASN A 525 -31.93 -2.49 20.95
N ALA A 526 -32.24 -1.78 19.85
CA ALA A 526 -33.38 -0.89 19.74
C ALA A 526 -34.73 -1.64 19.73
N ALA A 527 -34.76 -2.85 19.16
CA ALA A 527 -35.96 -3.69 19.11
C ALA A 527 -36.32 -4.35 20.45
N ILE A 528 -35.33 -4.58 21.31
CA ILE A 528 -35.51 -5.34 22.56
C ILE A 528 -35.78 -4.42 23.74
N ASN A 529 -36.95 -4.54 24.34
CA ASN A 529 -37.36 -3.81 25.55
C ASN A 529 -37.46 -4.75 26.74
N MET A 530 -36.87 -4.36 27.88
CA MET A 530 -36.89 -5.12 29.13
C MET A 530 -37.60 -4.35 30.24
N TYR A 531 -38.62 -4.93 30.84
CA TYR A 531 -39.40 -4.27 31.90
C TYR A 531 -40.15 -5.27 32.82
N PRO A 532 -40.46 -4.91 34.08
CA PRO A 532 -39.91 -3.74 34.77
C PRO A 532 -38.42 -3.95 35.10
N ASN A 533 -37.67 -2.85 35.17
CA ASN A 533 -36.31 -2.82 35.68
C ASN A 533 -36.17 -1.55 36.54
N PRO A 534 -36.04 -1.65 37.88
CA PRO A 534 -35.84 -2.88 38.67
C PRO A 534 -37.05 -3.84 38.71
N THR A 535 -36.84 -5.09 39.16
CA THR A 535 -37.87 -6.14 39.27
C THR A 535 -37.79 -6.90 40.61
N SER A 536 -38.90 -7.45 41.10
CA SER A 536 -38.95 -8.37 42.25
C SER A 536 -38.67 -9.84 41.88
N GLY A 537 -38.09 -10.08 40.69
CA GLY A 537 -37.74 -11.42 40.20
C GLY A 537 -38.54 -11.89 38.97
N GLN A 538 -39.52 -11.13 38.48
CA GLN A 538 -40.21 -11.43 37.22
C GLN A 538 -40.15 -10.23 36.27
N PHE A 539 -39.67 -10.43 35.04
CA PHE A 539 -39.58 -9.39 34.03
C PHE A 539 -39.90 -9.92 32.64
N TYR A 540 -40.17 -9.00 31.73
CA TYR A 540 -40.57 -9.24 30.37
C TYR A 540 -39.50 -8.77 29.40
N ILE A 541 -39.29 -9.54 28.35
CA ILE A 541 -38.47 -9.18 27.20
C ILE A 541 -39.40 -9.09 26.00
N LYS A 542 -39.59 -7.88 25.48
CA LYS A 542 -40.45 -7.60 24.32
C LYS A 542 -39.58 -7.28 23.11
N ASN A 543 -39.69 -8.10 22.07
CA ASN A 543 -39.11 -7.85 20.76
C ASN A 543 -40.14 -7.12 19.89
N THR A 544 -39.84 -5.88 19.50
CA THR A 544 -40.71 -5.06 18.64
C THR A 544 -40.44 -5.25 17.15
N SER A 545 -39.39 -5.99 16.77
CA SER A 545 -38.99 -6.23 15.38
C SER A 545 -39.54 -7.54 14.80
N LEU A 546 -39.06 -7.90 13.61
CA LEU A 546 -39.23 -9.21 12.96
C LEU A 546 -38.00 -10.13 13.11
N ILE A 547 -36.98 -9.71 13.86
CA ILE A 547 -35.75 -10.48 14.07
C ILE A 547 -36.07 -11.70 14.92
N ASN A 548 -35.71 -12.89 14.44
CA ASN A 548 -35.84 -14.13 15.20
C ASN A 548 -34.74 -14.19 16.27
N LEU A 549 -35.12 -14.53 17.49
CA LEU A 549 -34.19 -14.76 18.58
C LEU A 549 -33.91 -16.26 18.67
N ASP A 550 -32.67 -16.61 18.98
CA ASP A 550 -32.24 -18.00 19.15
C ASP A 550 -32.34 -18.41 20.61
N LYS A 551 -31.82 -17.57 21.52
CA LYS A 551 -31.85 -17.84 22.96
C LYS A 551 -31.66 -16.60 23.81
N ILE A 552 -32.09 -16.69 25.06
CA ILE A 552 -31.89 -15.69 26.11
C ILE A 552 -31.21 -16.36 27.29
N VAL A 553 -30.15 -15.74 27.81
CA VAL A 553 -29.31 -16.30 28.86
C VAL A 553 -29.09 -15.25 29.95
N VAL A 554 -29.29 -15.64 31.22
CA VAL A 554 -29.13 -14.74 32.37
C VAL A 554 -27.92 -15.18 33.19
N TYR A 555 -27.02 -14.24 33.49
CA TYR A 555 -25.83 -14.43 34.31
C TYR A 555 -25.83 -13.52 35.53
N ASP A 556 -25.21 -13.97 36.62
CA ASP A 556 -24.85 -13.08 37.73
C ASP A 556 -23.56 -12.29 37.43
N VAL A 557 -23.20 -11.35 38.31
CA VAL A 557 -21.98 -10.52 38.19
C VAL A 557 -20.66 -11.31 38.18
N ARG A 558 -20.70 -12.61 38.54
CA ARG A 558 -19.53 -13.51 38.53
C ARG A 558 -19.50 -14.39 37.28
N GLY A 559 -20.41 -14.17 36.32
CA GLY A 559 -20.51 -14.93 35.08
C GLY A 559 -21.15 -16.32 35.25
N ARG A 560 -21.74 -16.63 36.41
CA ARG A 560 -22.44 -17.90 36.62
C ARG A 560 -23.80 -17.85 35.94
N LEU A 561 -24.13 -18.89 35.16
CA LEU A 561 -25.42 -19.08 34.52
C LEU A 561 -26.53 -19.24 35.57
N ILE A 562 -27.58 -18.41 35.46
CA ILE A 562 -28.73 -18.40 36.37
C ILE A 562 -29.98 -18.97 35.68
N SER A 563 -30.21 -18.59 34.42
CA SER A 563 -31.34 -19.11 33.62
C SER A 563 -31.00 -19.09 32.12
N GLN A 564 -31.63 -19.97 31.36
CA GLN A 564 -31.53 -20.04 29.90
C GLN A 564 -32.89 -20.38 29.28
N HIS A 565 -33.24 -19.69 28.20
CA HIS A 565 -34.49 -19.87 27.47
C HIS A 565 -34.20 -19.99 25.97
N ASP A 566 -34.74 -21.03 25.33
CA ASP A 566 -34.72 -21.20 23.87
C ASP A 566 -35.85 -20.37 23.25
N MET A 567 -35.56 -19.70 22.14
CA MET A 567 -36.45 -18.77 21.47
C MET A 567 -36.98 -19.26 20.13
N THR A 568 -36.63 -20.49 19.73
CA THR A 568 -37.10 -21.11 18.48
C THR A 568 -38.63 -21.28 18.52
N ASN A 569 -39.35 -20.46 17.74
CA ASN A 569 -40.83 -20.34 17.69
C ASN A 569 -41.51 -19.65 18.89
N ALA A 570 -40.77 -18.84 19.65
CA ALA A 570 -41.31 -18.17 20.83
C ALA A 570 -42.12 -16.89 20.47
N SER A 571 -43.09 -16.52 21.30
CA SER A 571 -43.87 -15.28 21.16
C SER A 571 -42.99 -14.01 21.19
N LYS A 572 -43.45 -12.92 20.56
CA LYS A 572 -42.78 -11.60 20.55
C LYS A 572 -42.55 -10.99 21.94
N THR A 573 -43.24 -11.48 22.96
CA THR A 573 -42.99 -11.11 24.35
C THR A 573 -42.74 -12.38 25.14
N GLN A 574 -41.64 -12.39 25.89
CA GLN A 574 -41.27 -13.47 26.79
C GLN A 574 -41.25 -13.03 28.23
N THR A 575 -41.63 -13.98 29.09
CA THR A 575 -41.62 -13.80 30.54
C THR A 575 -40.45 -14.58 31.11
N ILE A 576 -39.57 -13.88 31.82
CA ILE A 576 -38.44 -14.48 32.53
C ILE A 576 -38.76 -14.44 34.02
N ASN A 577 -38.66 -15.60 34.66
CA ASN A 577 -38.97 -15.77 36.08
C ASN A 577 -37.71 -16.24 36.82
N LEU A 578 -37.23 -15.37 37.70
CA LEU A 578 -36.09 -15.53 38.60
C LEU A 578 -36.53 -15.42 40.07
N LEU A 579 -37.79 -15.76 40.39
CA LEU A 579 -38.27 -15.77 41.77
C LEU A 579 -37.40 -16.70 42.63
N GLY A 580 -36.92 -16.17 43.77
CA GLY A 580 -36.03 -16.89 44.68
C GLY A 580 -34.54 -16.73 44.40
N VAL A 581 -34.17 -16.04 43.32
CA VAL A 581 -32.78 -15.62 43.08
C VAL A 581 -32.42 -14.45 44.01
N SER A 582 -31.15 -14.37 44.44
CA SER A 582 -30.68 -13.31 45.33
C SER A 582 -30.87 -11.91 44.74
N LYS A 583 -31.10 -10.91 45.60
CA LYS A 583 -31.15 -9.50 45.20
C LYS A 583 -29.79 -9.06 44.66
N GLY A 584 -29.77 -8.30 43.57
CA GLY A 584 -28.53 -7.85 42.94
C GLY A 584 -28.65 -7.54 41.45
N LEU A 585 -27.51 -7.18 40.84
CA LEU A 585 -27.39 -6.90 39.41
C LEU A 585 -27.18 -8.20 38.63
N TYR A 586 -27.90 -8.35 37.52
CA TYR A 586 -27.77 -9.48 36.60
C TYR A 586 -27.60 -8.98 35.16
N PHE A 587 -27.01 -9.83 34.33
CA PHE A 587 -26.80 -9.59 32.91
C PHE A 587 -27.65 -10.54 32.08
N VAL A 588 -28.46 -9.99 31.19
CA VAL A 588 -29.33 -10.72 30.28
C VAL A 588 -28.75 -10.62 28.88
N LYS A 589 -28.20 -11.72 28.39
CA LYS A 589 -27.62 -11.87 27.06
C LYS A 589 -28.68 -12.43 26.12
N ILE A 590 -29.00 -11.71 25.06
CA ILE A 590 -30.00 -12.07 24.04
C ILE A 590 -29.28 -12.32 22.74
N LEU A 591 -29.48 -13.50 22.15
CA LEU A 591 -28.84 -13.92 20.91
C LEU A 591 -29.88 -14.13 19.82
N SER A 592 -29.51 -13.72 18.61
CA SER A 592 -30.16 -14.02 17.33
C SER A 592 -29.18 -14.74 16.42
N GLU A 593 -29.63 -15.15 15.23
CA GLU A 593 -28.78 -15.78 14.21
C GLU A 593 -27.57 -14.91 13.82
N ARG A 594 -27.72 -13.58 13.89
CA ARG A 594 -26.73 -12.62 13.33
C ARG A 594 -26.10 -11.68 14.35
N ALA A 595 -26.75 -11.47 15.49
CA ALA A 595 -26.28 -10.52 16.50
C ALA A 595 -26.54 -11.00 17.94
N GLU A 596 -25.74 -10.46 18.87
CA GLU A 596 -25.85 -10.68 20.30
C GLU A 596 -25.86 -9.33 21.03
N ILE A 597 -26.79 -9.13 21.98
CA ILE A 597 -26.81 -7.97 22.86
C ILE A 597 -26.81 -8.39 24.33
N THR A 598 -26.30 -7.53 25.21
CA THR A 598 -26.37 -7.73 26.67
C THR A 598 -27.06 -6.54 27.36
N LYS A 599 -28.10 -6.81 28.15
CA LYS A 599 -28.82 -5.80 28.96
C LYS A 599 -28.70 -6.10 30.46
N LYS A 600 -28.77 -5.05 31.27
CA LYS A 600 -28.69 -5.14 32.74
C LYS A 600 -30.09 -5.21 33.34
N ILE A 601 -30.29 -6.04 34.37
CA ILE A 601 -31.53 -6.12 35.16
C ILE A 601 -31.19 -6.10 36.64
N LEU A 602 -31.89 -5.26 37.41
CA LEU A 602 -31.72 -5.16 38.87
C LEU A 602 -32.86 -5.93 39.56
N ILE A 603 -32.51 -6.88 40.43
CA ILE A 603 -33.48 -7.62 41.26
C ILE A 603 -33.47 -7.04 42.68
N GLU A 604 -34.63 -6.59 43.16
CA GLU A 604 -34.83 -5.93 44.46
C GLU A 604 -35.71 -6.69 45.45
#